data_AF-A0A967EQ11-F1
#
_entry.id   AF-A0A967EQ11-F1
#
_cell.length_a   1.000
_cell.length_b   1.000
_cell.length_c   1.000
_cell.angle_alpha   90.00
_cell.angle_beta   90.00
_cell.angle_gamma   90.00
#
_symmetry.space_group_name_H-M   'P 1'
#
loop_
_entity.id
_entity.type
_entity.pdbx_description
1 polymer ?
#
loop_
_entity_poly.entity_id
_entity_poly.type
_entity_poly.pdbx_seq_one_letter_code
_entity_poly.pdbx_strand_id
1 'polypeptide(L)' 'WTAIFIEGEEEKIDTIAKKISKSILPKWYANVSNNTTEYVIFHEKIFKHKKGNKKDAKEAISYGKSMGIPEHQLDWI' A
#
# COMPACT_ATOMS: atom_id res chain seq x y z
N TRP A 1 -6.19 -12.60 -3.45
CA TRP A 1 -5.16 -11.60 -3.79
C TRP A 1 -4.38 -12.08 -5.01
N THR A 2 -4.14 -11.20 -5.97
CA THR A 2 -3.22 -11.46 -7.08
C THR A 2 -1.93 -10.74 -6.78
N ALA A 3 -0.83 -11.47 -6.63
CA ALA A 3 0.50 -10.90 -6.50
C ALA A 3 1.16 -10.83 -7.88
N ILE A 4 1.78 -9.68 -8.19
CA ILE A 4 2.55 -9.47 -9.42
C ILE A 4 3.94 -9.00 -9.00
N PHE A 5 4.97 -9.63 -9.57
CA PHE A 5 6.36 -9.27 -9.36
C PHE A 5 6.90 -8.59 -10.61
N ILE A 6 7.64 -7.49 -10.41
CA ILE A 6 8.20 -6.67 -11.48
C ILE A 6 9.65 -6.37 -11.07
N GLU A 7 10.57 -6.51 -12.02
CA GLU A 7 11.98 -6.15 -11.85
C GLU A 7 12.25 -4.74 -12.40
N GLY A 8 13.10 -3.98 -11.71
CA GLY A 8 13.48 -2.62 -12.12
C GLY A 8 14.29 -1.90 -11.05
N GLU A 9 14.63 -0.64 -11.35
CA GLU A 9 15.33 0.27 -10.43
C GLU A 9 14.48 0.56 -9.19
N GLU A 10 15.03 0.29 -7.99
CA GLU A 10 14.32 0.51 -6.72
C GLU A 10 13.95 1.99 -6.52
N GLU A 11 14.74 2.92 -7.04
CA GLU A 11 14.54 4.37 -6.95
C GLU A 11 13.22 4.81 -7.60
N LYS A 12 12.66 4.01 -8.51
CA LYS A 12 11.40 4.29 -9.19
C LYS A 12 10.18 3.94 -8.34
N ILE A 13 10.31 3.22 -7.22
CA ILE A 13 9.16 2.72 -6.46
C ILE A 13 8.24 3.82 -5.93
N ASP A 14 8.80 4.95 -5.48
CA ASP A 14 7.99 6.10 -5.02
C ASP A 14 7.17 6.69 -6.18
N THR A 15 7.73 6.72 -7.39
CA THR A 15 7.04 7.19 -8.60
C THR A 15 5.94 6.22 -9.01
N ILE A 16 6.20 4.91 -8.93
CA ILE A 16 5.23 3.86 -9.20
C ILE A 16 4.06 3.96 -8.22
N ALA A 17 4.34 4.09 -6.92
CA ALA A 17 3.32 4.22 -5.89
C ALA A 17 2.41 5.44 -6.14
N LYS A 18 2.99 6.58 -6.51
CA LYS A 18 2.23 7.78 -6.91
C LYS A 18 1.35 7.55 -8.14
N LYS A 19 1.86 6.86 -9.17
CA LYS A 19 1.06 6.53 -10.37
C LYS A 19 -0.10 5.61 -10.04
N ILE A 20 0.12 4.59 -9.19
CA ILE A 20 -0.94 3.69 -8.73
C ILE A 20 -1.99 4.48 -7.95
N SER A 21 -1.58 5.35 -7.02
CA SER A 21 -2.52 6.15 -6.21
C SER A 21 -3.47 7.02 -7.05
N LYS A 22 -2.99 7.52 -8.19
CA LYS A 22 -3.79 8.29 -9.17
C LYS A 22 -4.66 7.44 -10.08
N SER A 23 -4.34 6.15 -10.23
CA SER A 23 -5.00 5.25 -11.20
C SER A 23 -5.94 4.27 -10.53
N ILE A 24 -5.74 3.97 -9.25
CA ILE A 24 -6.56 3.05 -8.47
C ILE A 24 -7.94 3.66 -8.25
N LEU A 25 -8.98 2.83 -8.32
CA LEU A 25 -10.36 3.27 -8.14
C LEU A 25 -10.63 3.68 -6.68
N PRO A 26 -11.60 4.58 -6.45
CA PRO A 26 -12.06 4.88 -5.10
C PRO A 26 -12.49 3.61 -4.35
N LYS A 27 -12.20 3.53 -3.04
CA LYS A 27 -12.45 2.37 -2.17
C LYS A 27 -11.64 1.10 -2.49
N TRP A 28 -10.69 1.17 -3.42
CA TRP A 28 -9.68 0.13 -3.62
C TRP A 28 -8.36 0.53 -2.96
N TYR A 29 -7.54 -0.48 -2.67
CA TYR A 29 -6.17 -0.28 -2.21
C TYR A 29 -5.24 -1.35 -2.79
N ALA A 30 -3.94 -1.07 -2.76
CA ALA A 30 -2.90 -2.01 -3.14
C ALA A 30 -1.72 -1.94 -2.16
N ASN A 31 -1.09 -3.08 -1.92
CA ASN A 31 0.19 -3.16 -1.26
C ASN A 31 1.29 -3.26 -2.32
N VAL A 32 2.31 -2.43 -2.19
CA VAL A 32 3.53 -2.47 -3.02
C VAL A 32 4.72 -2.49 -2.08
N SER A 33 5.75 -3.28 -2.37
CA SER A 33 6.96 -3.29 -1.54
C SER A 33 8.21 -3.53 -2.37
N ASN A 34 9.34 -3.05 -1.85
CA ASN A 34 10.67 -3.48 -2.27
C ASN A 34 11.35 -4.24 -1.11
N ASN A 35 12.68 -4.28 -1.11
CA ASN A 35 13.46 -4.95 -0.08
C ASN A 35 13.39 -4.27 1.30
N THR A 36 13.17 -2.96 1.35
CA THR A 36 13.30 -2.17 2.58
C THR A 36 12.01 -1.50 3.03
N THR A 37 11.05 -1.34 2.13
CA THR A 37 9.90 -0.46 2.29
C THR A 37 8.62 -1.13 1.80
N GLU A 38 7.54 -0.89 2.53
CA GLU A 38 6.17 -1.24 2.16
C GLU A 38 5.34 0.04 1.97
N TYR A 39 4.44 -0.02 1.00
CA TYR A 39 3.51 1.03 0.63
C TYR A 39 2.09 0.47 0.69
N VAL A 40 1.21 1.18 1.38
CA VAL A 40 -0.24 0.93 1.32
C VAL A 40 -0.85 2.09 0.56
N ILE A 41 -1.35 1.79 -0.63
CA ILE A 41 -1.76 2.79 -1.61
C ILE A 41 -3.27 2.79 -1.72
N PHE A 42 -3.89 3.91 -1.38
CA PHE A 42 -5.29 4.22 -1.62
C PHE A 42 -5.40 5.26 -2.74
N HIS A 43 -6.64 5.51 -3.19
CA HIS A 43 -6.92 6.61 -4.10
C HIS A 43 -6.48 7.95 -3.50
N GLU A 44 -5.55 8.64 -4.16
CA GLU A 44 -4.95 9.92 -3.74
C GLU A 44 -4.26 9.93 -2.35
N LYS A 45 -4.01 8.77 -1.73
CA LYS A 45 -3.38 8.66 -0.41
C LYS A 45 -2.41 7.49 -0.35
N ILE A 46 -1.21 7.71 0.18
CA ILE A 46 -0.16 6.69 0.31
C ILE A 46 0.35 6.69 1.76
N PHE A 47 0.47 5.49 2.34
CA PHE A 47 1.20 5.25 3.58
C PHE A 47 2.49 4.49 3.24
N LYS A 48 3.60 4.90 3.85
CA LYS A 48 4.93 4.34 3.63
C LYS A 48 5.53 3.96 4.97
N HIS A 49 6.01 2.73 5.10
CA HIS A 49 6.67 2.26 6.31
C HIS A 49 7.82 1.31 6.01
N LYS A 50 8.74 1.17 6.96
CA LYS A 50 9.83 0.20 6.84
C LYS A 50 9.25 -1.21 6.81
N LYS A 51 9.72 -2.04 5.89
CA LYS A 51 9.29 -3.43 5.76
C LYS A 51 9.43 -4.17 7.11
N GLY A 52 8.38 -4.88 7.50
CA GLY A 52 8.29 -5.58 8.79
C GLY A 52 7.98 -4.69 10.00
N ASN A 53 7.86 -3.36 9.85
CA ASN A 53 7.42 -2.50 10.94
C ASN A 53 5.89 -2.43 11.04
N LYS A 54 5.33 -3.44 11.70
CA LYS A 54 3.88 -3.61 11.95
C LYS A 54 3.23 -2.44 12.72
N LYS A 55 4.00 -1.66 13.49
CA LYS A 55 3.43 -0.53 14.26
C LYS A 55 3.04 0.62 13.34
N ASP A 56 3.82 0.87 12.29
CA ASP A 56 3.61 1.97 11.35
C ASP A 56 2.42 1.69 10.40
N ALA A 57 2.08 0.42 10.19
CA ALA A 57 0.95 -0.01 9.38
C ALA A 57 -0.43 0.35 9.97
N LYS A 58 -0.50 0.67 11.27
CA LYS A 58 -1.77 0.94 11.97
C LYS A 58 -2.55 2.12 11.39
N GLU A 59 -1.86 3.15 10.92
CA GLU A 59 -2.49 4.33 10.33
C GLU A 59 -3.18 3.97 9.01
N ALA A 60 -2.50 3.19 8.17
CA ALA A 60 -3.04 2.71 6.90
C ALA A 60 -4.28 1.83 7.09
N ILE A 61 -4.28 0.97 8.12
CA ILE A 61 -5.42 0.10 8.43
C ILE A 61 -6.60 0.91 8.95
N SER A 62 -6.34 1.88 9.84
CA SER A 62 -7.39 2.77 10.35
C SER A 62 -8.03 3.57 9.22
N TYR A 63 -7.24 4.02 8.25
CA TYR A 63 -7.73 4.67 7.03
C TYR A 63 -8.52 3.70 6.13
N GLY A 64 -8.04 2.47 5.92
CA GLY A 64 -8.78 1.46 5.17
C GLY A 64 -10.15 1.16 5.78
N LYS A 65 -10.21 1.03 7.11
CA LYS A 65 -11.47 0.85 7.86
C LYS A 65 -12.42 2.03 7.69
N SER A 66 -11.93 3.27 7.74
CA SER A 66 -12.78 4.46 7.54
C SER A 66 -13.32 4.57 6.11
N MET A 67 -12.63 3.96 5.14
CA MET A 67 -13.09 3.82 3.75
C MET A 67 -14.09 2.68 3.53
N GLY A 68 -14.40 1.90 4.59
CA GLY A 68 -15.33 0.77 4.55
C GLY A 68 -14.72 -0.55 4.08
N ILE A 69 -13.39 -0.66 4.05
CA ILE A 69 -12.72 -1.91 3.69
C ILE A 69 -12.85 -2.90 4.85
N PRO A 70 -13.28 -4.15 4.59
CA PRO A 70 -13.41 -5.15 5.64
C PRO A 70 -12.08 -5.42 6.35
N GLU A 71 -12.14 -5.60 7.67
CA GLU A 71 -10.95 -5.83 8.50
C GLU A 71 -10.16 -7.07 8.08
N HIS A 72 -10.84 -8.13 7.65
CA HIS A 72 -10.20 -9.37 7.16
C HIS A 72 -9.42 -9.18 5.84
N GLN A 73 -9.61 -8.08 5.12
CA GLN A 73 -8.76 -7.74 3.98
C GLN A 73 -7.53 -6.96 4.44
N LEU A 74 -7.61 -6.26 5.58
CA LEU A 74 -6.55 -5.46 6.17
C LEU A 74 -5.71 -6.25 7.19
N ASP A 75 -5.65 -7.59 7.05
CA ASP A 75 -5.02 -8.53 7.98
C ASP A 75 -3.53 -8.81 7.70
N TRP A 76 -2.94 -8.05 6.78
CA TRP A 76 -1.56 -8.17 6.32
C TRP A 76 -0.51 -7.69 7.35
N ILE A 77 -0.88 -7.53 8.62
CA ILE A 77 0.05 -7.23 9.72
C ILE A 77 0.92 -8.43 10.05
#